data_AF-A0A7C3HWC2-F1
#
_entry.id   AF-A0A7C3HWC2-F1
#
_cell.length_a   1.000
_cell.length_b   1.000
_cell.length_c   1.000
_cell.angle_alpha   90.00
_cell.angle_beta   90.00
_cell.angle_gamma   90.00
#
_symmetry.space_group_name_H-M   'P 1'
#
loop_
_entity.id
_entity.type
_entity.pdbx_description
1 polymer ?
#
loop_
_entity_poly.entity_id
_entity_poly.type
_entity_poly.pdbx_seq_one_letter_code
_entity_poly.pdbx_strand_id
1 'polypeptide(L)'
;MSDTPIELLEYMTEDKRNPFREWLEGLRDRQARARIRVRLNRIRLGNFGDCKSVGAGVNELRIPHGPGYRVYFGRKGKTVVILLYGGH
;
A
#
# COMPACT_ATOMS: atom_id res chain seq x y z
N MET A 1 17.67 15.84 -10.84
CA MET A 1 16.41 15.09 -10.64
C MET A 1 16.02 15.25 -9.18
N SER A 2 14.79 15.65 -8.86
CA SER A 2 14.45 16.07 -7.49
C SER A 2 14.46 14.89 -6.50
N ASP A 3 15.34 14.99 -5.51
CA ASP A 3 15.69 13.97 -4.51
C ASP A 3 14.62 13.70 -3.44
N THR A 4 13.43 14.30 -3.58
CA THR A 4 12.36 14.16 -2.59
C THR A 4 11.75 12.76 -2.65
N PRO A 5 11.74 12.00 -1.53
CA PRO A 5 11.06 10.72 -1.43
C PRO A 5 9.57 10.84 -1.73
N ILE A 6 8.96 9.73 -2.10
CA ILE A 6 7.50 9.65 -2.20
C ILE A 6 6.91 9.69 -0.79
N GLU A 7 6.00 10.64 -0.60
CA GLU A 7 5.19 10.74 0.60
C GLU A 7 4.13 9.63 0.57
N LEU A 8 4.06 8.86 1.65
CA LEU A 8 3.11 7.77 1.79
C LEU A 8 2.18 8.07 2.95
N LEU A 9 0.91 8.29 2.62
CA LEU A 9 -0.17 8.56 3.54
C LEU A 9 -1.09 7.34 3.63
N GLU A 10 -1.73 7.15 4.78
CA GLU A 10 -2.75 6.13 4.98
C GLU A 10 -4.11 6.84 5.01
N TYR A 11 -5.09 6.31 4.28
CA TYR A 11 -6.45 6.84 4.30
C TYR A 11 -7.05 6.71 5.69
N MET A 12 -7.66 7.80 6.15
CA MET A 12 -8.43 7.87 7.38
C MET A 12 -9.90 8.08 7.02
N THR A 13 -10.78 7.28 7.61
CA THR A 13 -12.23 7.46 7.49
C THR A 13 -12.71 8.66 8.31
N GLU A 14 -13.96 9.07 8.11
CA GLU A 14 -14.58 10.19 8.84
C GLU A 14 -14.63 9.94 10.36
N ASP A 15 -14.81 8.69 10.77
CA ASP A 15 -14.77 8.25 12.17
C ASP A 15 -13.34 8.03 12.72
N LYS A 16 -12.32 8.53 12.00
CA LYS A 16 -10.89 8.48 12.36
C LYS A 16 -10.30 7.08 12.46
N ARG A 17 -10.87 6.11 11.74
CA ARG A 17 -10.27 4.78 11.60
C ARG A 17 -9.24 4.76 10.49
N ASN A 18 -8.32 3.81 10.59
CA ASN A 18 -7.29 3.57 9.59
C ASN A 18 -7.43 2.13 9.09
N PRO A 19 -8.27 1.90 8.05
CA PRO A 19 -8.60 0.55 7.60
C PRO A 19 -7.38 -0.28 7.23
N PHE A 20 -6.38 0.34 6.60
CA PHE A 20 -5.14 -0.33 6.23
C PHE A 20 -4.34 -0.77 7.45
N ARG A 21 -4.14 0.13 8.42
CA ARG A 21 -3.36 -0.16 9.63
C ARG A 21 -4.01 -1.22 10.49
N GLU A 22 -5.31 -1.09 10.73
CA GLU A 22 -6.10 -2.06 11.49
C GLU A 22 -5.99 -3.47 10.89
N TRP A 23 -6.07 -3.58 9.57
CA TRP A 23 -5.87 -4.85 8.89
C TRP A 23 -4.44 -5.38 8.99
N LEU A 24 -3.45 -4.52 8.74
CA LEU A 24 -2.06 -4.93 8.78
C LEU A 24 -1.67 -5.44 10.18
N GLU A 25 -2.21 -4.82 11.23
CA GLU A 25 -2.02 -5.23 12.62
C GLU A 25 -2.76 -6.53 12.96
N GLY A 26 -3.99 -6.68 12.46
CA GLY A 26 -4.80 -7.89 12.60
C GLY A 26 -4.31 -9.11 11.80
N LEU A 27 -3.42 -8.91 10.82
CA LEU A 27 -2.92 -9.99 9.98
C LEU A 27 -2.04 -10.98 10.76
N ARG A 28 -2.53 -12.22 10.92
CA ARG A 28 -1.80 -13.29 11.64
C ARG A 28 -0.51 -13.71 10.94
N ASP A 29 -0.48 -13.59 9.62
CA ASP A 29 0.69 -13.90 8.80
C ASP A 29 1.78 -12.83 8.99
N ARG A 30 2.73 -13.14 9.88
CA ARG A 30 3.83 -12.22 10.21
C ARG A 30 4.76 -11.96 9.02
N GLN A 31 4.91 -12.93 8.12
CA GLN A 31 5.77 -12.82 6.94
C GLN A 31 5.14 -11.90 5.91
N ALA A 32 3.83 -12.00 5.71
CA ALA A 32 3.08 -11.05 4.90
C ALA A 32 3.24 -9.61 5.40
N ARG A 33 3.06 -9.38 6.71
CA ARG A 33 3.23 -8.03 7.30
C ARG A 33 4.61 -7.44 7.01
N ALA A 34 5.67 -8.23 7.22
CA ALA A 34 7.04 -7.78 6.94
C ALA A 34 7.24 -7.45 5.46
N ARG A 35 6.74 -8.30 4.55
CA ARG A 35 6.82 -8.09 3.10
C ARG A 35 6.06 -6.84 2.65
N ILE A 36 4.87 -6.61 3.20
CA ILE A 36 4.08 -5.39 2.95
C ILE A 36 4.89 -4.16 3.37
N ARG A 37 5.41 -4.12 4.61
CA ARG A 37 6.21 -2.99 5.11
C ARG A 37 7.45 -2.71 4.25
N VAL A 38 8.19 -3.74 3.87
CA VAL A 38 9.34 -3.62 2.96
C VAL A 38 8.91 -3.03 1.62
N ARG A 39 7.75 -3.46 1.09
CA ARG A 39 7.25 -2.95 -0.19
C ARG A 39 6.82 -1.48 -0.11
N LEU A 40 6.17 -1.06 0.98
CA LEU A 40 5.84 0.35 1.21
C LEU A 40 7.09 1.23 1.34
N ASN A 41 8.14 0.73 2.01
CA ASN A 41 9.43 1.42 2.08
C ASN A 41 10.08 1.57 0.71
N ARG A 42 9.98 0.55 -0.16
CA ARG A 42 10.44 0.66 -1.56
C ARG A 42 9.67 1.71 -2.34
N ILE A 43 8.35 1.82 -2.15
CA ILE A 43 7.54 2.89 -2.77
C ILE A 43 8.03 4.27 -2.35
N ARG A 44 8.35 4.50 -1.07
CA ARG A 44 8.92 5.77 -0.61
C ARG A 44 10.19 6.16 -1.37
N LEU A 45 10.96 5.18 -1.85
CA LEU A 45 12.16 5.35 -2.67
C LEU A 45 11.89 5.38 -4.18
N GLY A 46 10.63 5.44 -4.61
CA GLY A 46 10.24 5.43 -6.03
C GLY A 46 10.13 4.03 -6.66
N ASN A 47 10.36 2.97 -5.90
CA ASN A 47 10.36 1.58 -6.39
C ASN A 47 9.01 0.89 -6.14
N PHE A 48 8.08 1.04 -7.08
CA PHE A 48 6.72 0.50 -6.96
C PHE A 48 6.66 -1.03 -7.12
N GLY A 49 7.46 -1.60 -8.02
CA GLY A 49 7.43 -3.04 -8.30
C GLY A 49 6.16 -3.46 -9.05
N ASP A 50 5.58 -4.60 -8.68
CA ASP A 50 4.40 -5.17 -9.34
C ASP A 50 3.13 -4.41 -8.91
N CYS A 51 2.83 -3.35 -9.67
CA CYS A 51 1.62 -2.57 -9.54
C CYS A 51 0.85 -2.53 -10.86
N LYS A 52 -0.48 -2.54 -10.79
CA LYS A 52 -1.35 -2.37 -11.97
C LYS A 52 -2.46 -1.37 -11.67
N SER A 53 -2.80 -0.52 -12.63
CA SER A 53 -4.00 0.29 -12.55
C SER A 53 -5.25 -0.60 -12.55
N VAL A 54 -6.19 -0.32 -11.64
CA VAL A 54 -7.52 -0.93 -11.61
C VAL A 54 -8.63 0.05 -12.04
N GLY A 55 -8.24 1.21 -12.57
CA GLY A 55 -9.16 2.27 -13.02
C GLY A 55 -9.35 3.37 -11.98
N ALA A 56 -9.99 4.47 -12.38
CA ALA A 56 -10.35 5.60 -11.54
C ALA A 56 -9.22 6.19 -10.67
N GLY A 57 -7.97 6.14 -11.17
CA GLY A 57 -6.79 6.63 -10.44
C GLY A 57 -6.30 5.71 -9.31
N VAL A 58 -6.86 4.50 -9.20
CA VAL A 58 -6.45 3.49 -8.21
C VAL A 58 -5.51 2.47 -8.84
N ASN A 59 -4.49 2.09 -8.09
CA ASN A 59 -3.55 1.04 -8.45
C ASN A 59 -3.59 -0.05 -7.38
N GLU A 60 -3.49 -1.30 -7.81
CA GLU A 60 -3.21 -2.43 -6.93
C GLU A 60 -1.70 -2.68 -6.87
N LEU A 61 -1.14 -2.79 -5.67
CA LEU A 61 0.18 -3.34 -5.41
C LEU A 61 0.02 -4.83 -5.08
N ARG A 62 0.67 -5.69 -5.86
CA ARG A 62 0.56 -7.14 -5.73
C ARG A 62 1.72 -7.71 -4.93
N ILE A 63 1.39 -8.52 -3.93
CA ILE A 63 2.38 -9.18 -3.08
C ILE A 63 2.18 -10.69 -3.24
N PRO A 64 3.02 -11.36 -4.05
CA PRO A 64 2.91 -12.80 -4.29
C PRO A 64 3.44 -13.56 -3.07
N HIS A 65 2.62 -13.64 -2.02
CA HIS A 65 2.89 -14.36 -0.79
C HIS A 65 1.59 -14.86 -0.18
N GLY A 66 1.58 -16.09 0.33
CA GLY A 66 0.41 -16.73 0.90
C GLY A 66 -0.76 -16.71 -0.10
N PRO A 67 -1.96 -16.25 0.30
CA PRO A 67 -3.14 -16.23 -0.57
C PRO A 67 -3.09 -15.17 -1.68
N GLY A 68 -2.02 -14.36 -1.74
CA GLY A 68 -1.88 -13.27 -2.71
C GLY A 68 -2.46 -11.97 -2.18
N TYR A 69 -1.68 -11.27 -1.34
CA TYR A 69 -2.09 -9.98 -0.78
C TYR A 69 -2.04 -8.86 -1.82
N ARG A 70 -2.93 -7.88 -1.60
CA ARG A 70 -3.10 -6.66 -2.39
C ARG A 70 -3.17 -5.46 -1.47
N VAL A 71 -2.50 -4.38 -1.86
CA VAL A 71 -2.67 -3.06 -1.24
C VAL A 71 -3.11 -2.10 -2.33
N TYR A 72 -4.22 -1.39 -2.11
CA TYR A 72 -4.77 -0.46 -3.08
C TYR A 72 -4.34 0.95 -2.73
N PHE A 73 -3.88 1.72 -3.71
CA PHE A 73 -3.42 3.08 -3.49
C PHE A 73 -3.81 4.02 -4.63
N GLY A 74 -4.07 5.27 -4.26
CA GLY A 74 -4.12 6.39 -5.19
C GLY A 74 -2.76 7.08 -5.26
N ARG A 75 -2.44 7.72 -6.39
CA ARG A 75 -1.21 8.49 -6.56
C ARG A 75 -1.48 9.82 -7.23
N LYS A 76 -0.93 10.90 -6.66
CA LYS A 76 -0.87 12.23 -7.27
C LYS A 76 0.54 12.79 -7.12
N GLY A 77 1.28 12.89 -8.23
CA GLY A 77 2.67 13.33 -8.22
C GLY A 77 3.56 12.42 -7.35
N LYS A 78 4.15 13.02 -6.31
CA LYS A 78 5.00 12.35 -5.32
C LYS A 78 4.25 11.90 -4.05
N THR A 79 2.93 12.03 -4.01
CA THR A 79 2.11 11.54 -2.90
C THR A 79 1.38 10.27 -3.29
N VAL A 80 1.47 9.26 -2.43
CA VAL A 80 0.75 7.99 -2.52
C VAL A 80 -0.15 7.89 -1.29
N VAL A 81 -1.44 7.62 -1.50
CA VAL A 81 -2.41 7.38 -0.44
C VAL A 81 -2.81 5.92 -0.46
N ILE A 82 -2.49 5.18 0.61
CA ILE A 82 -2.95 3.80 0.81
C ILE A 82 -4.42 3.86 1.18
N LEU A 83 -5.27 3.25 0.36
CA LEU A 83 -6.72 3.29 0.51
C LEU A 83 -7.18 2.12 1.37
N LEU A 84 -6.93 0.91 0.88
CA LEU A 84 -7.52 -0.33 1.37
C LEU A 84 -6.58 -1.51 1.09
N TYR A 85 -6.99 -2.69 1.52
CA TYR A 85 -6.29 -3.95 1.34
C TYR A 85 -7.22 -5.00 0.71
N GLY A 86 -6.64 -6.10 0.23
CA GLY A 86 -7.39 -7.25 -0.28
C GLY A 86 -6.49 -8.47 -0.43
N GLY A 87 -7.10 -9.61 -0.75
CA GLY A 87 -6.44 -10.92 -0.79
C GLY A 87 -7.45 -11.99 -0.36
N HIS A 88 -7.27 -13.20 -0.87
CA HIS A 88 -8.20 -14.31 -0.61
C HIS A 88 -7.99 -14.96 0.76
#